data_AF-A0A6N9E027-F1
#
_entry.id   AF-A0A6N9E027-F1
#
_cell.length_a   1.000
_cell.length_b   1.000
_cell.length_c   1.000
_cell.angle_alpha   90.00
_cell.angle_beta   90.00
_cell.angle_gamma   90.00
#
_symmetry.space_group_name_H-M   'P 1'
#
loop_
_entity.id
_entity.type
_entity.pdbx_description
1 polymer ?
#
loop_
_entity_poly.entity_id
_entity_poly.type
_entity_poly.pdbx_seq_one_letter_code
_entity_poly.pdbx_strand_id
1 'polypeptide(L)' 'MSKPNARKGVTSGTGRSQLARALRVEWLGQTTASVCWIASMLTYGISSSGDWLQLFAASAWLLANIASLATAEAD' A
#
# COMPACT_ATOMS: atom_id res chain seq x y z
N MET A 1 6.80 -47.17 -30.95
CA MET A 1 7.81 -46.10 -30.74
C MET A 1 7.09 -44.74 -30.88
N SER A 2 6.45 -44.23 -29.80
CA SER A 2 5.78 -42.91 -29.82
C SER A 2 6.28 -42.08 -28.64
N LYS A 3 6.82 -40.90 -28.96
CA LYS A 3 7.57 -39.99 -28.09
C LYS A 3 6.71 -39.42 -26.95
N PRO A 4 7.24 -39.19 -25.74
CA PRO A 4 6.53 -38.49 -24.68
C PRO A 4 6.50 -36.97 -24.96
N ASN A 5 5.30 -36.39 -24.89
CA ASN A 5 5.05 -34.98 -25.11
C ASN A 5 5.22 -34.22 -23.78
N ALA A 6 6.36 -33.56 -23.61
CA ALA A 6 6.66 -32.76 -22.43
C ALA A 6 5.80 -31.48 -22.42
N ARG A 7 4.66 -31.51 -21.72
CA ARG A 7 3.95 -30.29 -21.33
C ARG A 7 4.81 -29.54 -20.31
N LYS A 8 5.52 -28.54 -20.80
CA LYS A 8 6.22 -27.54 -19.96
C LYS A 8 5.21 -26.93 -19.01
N GLY A 9 5.43 -27.16 -17.71
CA GLY A 9 4.68 -26.51 -16.64
C GLY A 9 4.70 -25.00 -16.84
N VAL A 10 3.51 -24.41 -16.83
CA VAL A 10 3.33 -22.96 -16.91
C VAL A 10 4.09 -22.31 -15.75
N THR A 11 4.86 -21.28 -16.06
CA THR A 11 5.66 -20.50 -15.12
C THR A 11 4.74 -19.66 -14.23
N SER A 12 4.29 -20.20 -13.11
CA SER A 12 3.43 -19.51 -12.13
C SER A 12 4.15 -18.45 -11.28
N GLY A 13 5.43 -18.11 -11.57
CA GLY A 13 6.25 -17.20 -10.76
C GLY A 13 6.12 -15.71 -11.10
N THR A 14 5.83 -15.34 -12.35
CA THR A 14 5.92 -13.93 -12.80
C THR A 14 4.70 -13.08 -12.37
N GLY A 15 3.50 -13.64 -12.41
CA GLY A 15 2.26 -12.91 -12.11
C GLY A 15 2.15 -12.47 -10.65
N ARG A 16 2.63 -13.30 -9.70
CA ARG A 16 2.60 -12.98 -8.27
C ARG A 16 3.50 -11.79 -7.92
N SER A 17 4.66 -11.67 -8.56
CA SER A 17 5.62 -10.59 -8.31
C SER A 17 5.15 -9.25 -8.90
N GLN A 18 4.50 -9.27 -10.07
CA GLN A 18 3.90 -8.06 -10.65
C GLN A 18 2.71 -7.56 -9.86
N LEU A 19 1.83 -8.45 -9.39
CA LEU A 19 0.70 -8.10 -8.51
C LEU A 19 1.21 -7.53 -7.17
N ALA A 20 2.21 -8.16 -6.56
CA ALA A 20 2.83 -7.65 -5.33
C ALA A 20 3.44 -6.25 -5.52
N ARG A 21 4.10 -6.00 -6.66
CA ARG A 21 4.63 -4.67 -7.02
C ARG A 21 3.51 -3.64 -7.22
N ALA A 22 2.47 -4.00 -7.97
CA ALA A 22 1.33 -3.11 -8.20
C ALA A 22 0.63 -2.73 -6.89
N LEU A 23 0.43 -3.72 -6.01
CA LEU A 23 -0.13 -3.50 -4.67
C LEU A 23 0.77 -2.62 -3.79
N ARG A 24 2.09 -2.80 -3.82
CA ARG A 24 3.03 -1.91 -3.09
C ARG A 24 3.00 -0.48 -3.63
N VAL A 25 2.85 -0.29 -4.94
CA VAL A 25 2.75 1.04 -5.57
C VAL A 25 1.42 1.72 -5.24
N GLU A 26 0.31 0.99 -5.30
CA GLU A 26 -1.01 1.48 -4.88
C GLU A 26 -1.00 1.90 -3.40
N TRP A 27 -0.39 1.07 -2.55
CA TRP A 27 -0.19 1.34 -1.14
C TRP A 27 0.65 2.61 -0.89
N LEU A 28 1.76 2.80 -1.64
CA LEU A 28 2.58 4.01 -1.59
C LEU A 28 1.77 5.26 -2.01
N GLY A 29 0.88 5.12 -2.99
CA GLY A 29 -0.02 6.18 -3.44
C GLY A 29 -1.01 6.62 -2.35
N GLN A 30 -1.66 5.67 -1.67
CA GLN A 30 -2.58 5.94 -0.57
C GLN A 30 -1.88 6.61 0.62
N THR A 31 -0.68 6.14 0.94
CA THR A 31 0.19 6.72 1.97
C THR A 31 0.55 8.16 1.63
N THR A 32 0.99 8.42 0.39
CA THR A 32 1.38 9.75 -0.07
C THR A 32 0.19 10.72 -0.11
N ALA A 33 -0.97 10.26 -0.54
CA ALA A 33 -2.20 11.05 -0.52
C ALA A 33 -2.59 11.45 0.91
N SER A 34 -2.49 10.54 1.89
CA SER A 34 -2.72 10.85 3.31
C SER A 34 -1.70 11.86 3.85
N VAL A 35 -0.40 11.72 3.53
CA VAL A 35 0.61 12.71 3.94
C VAL A 35 0.34 14.08 3.32
N CYS A 36 -0.02 14.13 2.03
CA CYS A 36 -0.37 15.38 1.35
C CYS A 36 -1.60 16.05 2.00
N TRP A 37 -2.59 15.25 2.42
CA TRP A 37 -3.74 15.73 3.17
C TRP A 37 -3.34 16.36 4.51
N ILE A 38 -2.50 15.68 5.29
CA ILE A 38 -2.02 16.18 6.58
C ILE A 38 -1.19 17.47 6.38
N ALA A 39 -0.31 17.49 5.39
CA ALA A 39 0.50 18.65 5.05
C ALA A 39 -0.38 19.85 4.67
N SER A 40 -1.45 19.62 3.90
CA SER A 40 -2.43 20.65 3.53
C SER A 40 -3.11 21.28 4.75
N MET A 41 -3.54 20.45 5.72
CA MET A 41 -4.15 20.90 6.98
C MET A 41 -3.16 21.71 7.84
N LEU A 42 -1.89 21.32 7.86
CA LEU A 42 -0.84 22.06 8.55
C LEU A 42 -0.55 23.43 7.89
N THR A 43 -0.62 23.51 6.55
CA THR A 43 -0.47 24.79 5.83
C THR A 43 -1.69 25.71 5.93
N TYR A 44 -2.91 25.16 6.00
CA TYR A 44 -4.13 25.96 6.20
C TYR A 44 -4.26 26.50 7.63
N GLY A 45 -3.59 25.85 8.59
CA GLY A 45 -3.63 26.23 10.00
C GLY A 45 -4.76 25.50 10.73
N ILE A 46 -4.41 24.91 11.88
CA ILE A 46 -5.32 24.20 12.77
C ILE A 46 -6.08 25.25 13.58
N SER A 47 -7.26 25.67 13.10
CA SER A 47 -8.05 26.76 13.72
C SER A 47 -9.06 26.28 14.75
N SER A 48 -9.39 24.98 14.79
CA SER A 48 -10.41 24.44 15.71
C SER A 48 -10.00 23.12 16.35
N SER A 49 -10.63 22.76 17.47
CA SER A 49 -10.46 21.45 18.11
C SER A 49 -10.81 20.28 17.18
N GLY A 50 -11.64 20.51 16.16
CA GLY A 50 -12.00 19.52 15.13
C GLY A 50 -10.86 19.16 14.18
N ASP A 51 -9.99 20.12 13.85
CA ASP A 51 -8.82 19.88 12.99
C ASP A 51 -7.86 18.87 13.63
N TRP A 52 -7.73 18.88 14.96
CA TRP A 52 -6.92 17.90 15.69
C TRP A 52 -7.43 16.48 15.50
N LEU A 53 -8.74 16.25 15.60
CA LEU A 53 -9.32 14.92 15.43
C LEU A 53 -9.14 14.42 13.99
N GLN A 54 -9.26 15.33 13.01
CA GLN A 54 -9.06 15.00 11.60
C GLN A 54 -7.59 14.67 11.29
N LEU A 55 -6.65 15.38 11.92
CA LEU A 55 -5.22 15.12 11.80
C LEU A 55 -4.85 13.78 12.45
N PHE A 56 -5.45 13.46 13.60
CA PHE A 56 -5.31 12.14 14.23
C PHE A 56 -5.88 11.03 13.37
N ALA A 57 -7.06 11.22 12.78
CA ALA A 57 -7.67 10.23 11.88
C ALA A 57 -6.79 9.98 10.64
N ALA A 58 -6.29 11.04 10.00
CA ALA A 58 -5.38 10.92 8.86
C ALA A 58 -4.04 10.27 9.26
N SER A 59 -3.51 10.59 10.44
CA SER A 59 -2.27 9.99 10.98
C SER A 59 -2.47 8.51 11.33
N ALA A 60 -3.61 8.14 11.91
CA ALA A 60 -3.97 6.76 12.18
C ALA A 60 -4.13 5.96 10.87
N TRP A 61 -4.71 6.57 9.84
CA TRP A 61 -4.79 5.96 8.51
C TRP A 61 -3.40 5.78 7.87
N LEU A 62 -2.49 6.74 8.05
CA LEU A 62 -1.11 6.61 7.62
C LEU A 62 -0.39 5.46 8.35
N LEU A 63 -0.55 5.37 9.68
CA LEU A 63 0.03 4.30 10.49
C LEU A 63 -0.55 2.92 10.13
N ALA A 64 -1.86 2.81 9.91
CA ALA A 64 -2.50 1.57 9.51
C ALA A 64 -1.99 1.07 8.15
N ASN A 65 -1.77 1.99 7.21
CA ASN A 65 -1.09 1.66 5.96
C ASN A 65 0.33 1.13 6.25
N ILE A 66 1.15 1.83 7.03
CA ILE A 66 2.56 1.40 7.29
C ILE A 66 2.59 0.05 7.99
N ALA A 67 1.70 -0.17 8.95
CA ALA A 67 1.57 -1.43 9.66
C ALA A 67 1.14 -2.59 8.74
N SER A 68 0.27 -2.35 7.74
CA SER A 68 -0.15 -3.38 6.80
C SER A 68 1.00 -3.84 5.89
N LEU A 69 1.90 -2.92 5.52
CA LEU A 69 3.13 -3.27 4.79
C LEU A 69 4.14 -4.02 5.68
N ALA A 70 4.35 -3.56 6.92
CA ALA A 70 5.27 -4.21 7.85
C ALA A 70 4.81 -5.64 8.23
N THR A 71 3.50 -5.84 8.37
CA THR A 71 2.91 -7.18 8.62
C THR A 71 3.06 -8.09 7.40
N ALA A 72 2.97 -7.54 6.18
CA ALA A 72 3.13 -8.30 4.94
C ALA A 72 4.57 -8.80 4.69
N GLU A 73 5.59 -8.29 5.40
CA GLU A 73 6.95 -8.83 5.34
C GLU A 73 7.27 -9.81 6.49
N ALA A 74 6.37 -9.96 7.47
CA ALA A 74 6.54 -10.83 8.62
C ALA A 74 5.87 -12.23 8.47
N ASP A 75 5.17 -12.46 7.35
CA ASP A 75 4.58 -13.75 6.92
C ASP A 75 5.41 -14.35 5.75
#